data_AF-A0A1M2V770-F1
#
_entry.id   AF-A0A1M2V770-F1
#
_cell.length_a   1.000
_cell.length_b   1.000
_cell.length_c   1.000
_cell.angle_alpha   90.00
_cell.angle_beta   90.00
_cell.angle_gamma   90.00
#
_symmetry.space_group_name_H-M   'P 1'
#
loop_
_entity.id
_entity.type
_entity.pdbx_description
1 polymer ?
#
loop_
_entity_poly.entity_id
_entity_poly.type
_entity_poly.pdbx_seq_one_letter_code
_entity_poly.pdbx_strand_id
1 'polypeptide(L)'
;LQVVLSVSAKKWKTSITVHELTNEICLQFIRRGVAFGPRYRVHIFDAIKREVRSRRLRWINAALTSVEMTPAGLIFYKEFGTVPLYGRKHPRMRYLSIRKLRQHTIRLHGILEDMHDAFDEFHEAGVATIEALPDAVEELYAAVENLEHQNSALQLKLNYQKGKKLRLQQMLGANVPE
;
A
#
# COMPACT_ATOMS: atom_id res chain seq x y z
N LEU A 1 12.44 17.87 -10.98
CA LEU A 1 12.60 16.70 -10.07
C LEU A 1 11.34 15.83 -9.99
N GLN A 2 10.23 16.30 -9.41
CA GLN A 2 9.04 15.47 -9.17
C GLN A 2 8.43 14.86 -10.45
N VAL A 3 8.44 15.61 -11.55
CA VAL A 3 8.02 15.09 -12.87
C VAL A 3 8.89 13.93 -13.34
N VAL A 4 10.22 14.06 -13.25
CA VAL A 4 11.17 13.00 -13.63
C VAL A 4 10.96 11.75 -12.76
N LEU A 5 10.85 11.93 -11.44
CA LEU A 5 10.58 10.82 -10.52
C LEU A 5 9.20 10.16 -10.78
N SER A 6 8.18 10.93 -11.16
CA SER A 6 6.88 10.39 -11.59
C SER A 6 7.00 9.50 -12.84
N VAL A 7 7.76 9.95 -13.85
CA VAL A 7 8.01 9.17 -15.06
C VAL A 7 8.77 7.88 -14.72
N SER A 8 9.81 7.95 -13.90
CA SER A 8 10.56 6.76 -13.44
C SER A 8 9.67 5.77 -12.67
N ALA A 9 8.83 6.27 -11.75
CA ALA A 9 7.92 5.45 -10.96
C ALA A 9 6.86 4.74 -11.82
N LYS A 10 6.35 5.40 -12.86
CA LYS A 10 5.39 4.82 -13.82
C LYS A 10 6.03 3.74 -14.70
N LYS A 11 7.34 3.84 -14.97
CA LYS A 11 8.15 2.81 -15.67
C LYS A 11 8.67 1.71 -14.73
N TRP A 12 8.21 1.64 -13.49
CA TRP A 12 8.68 0.68 -12.47
C TRP A 12 10.18 0.74 -12.14
N LYS A 13 10.86 1.84 -12.49
CA LYS A 13 12.25 2.07 -12.11
C LYS A 13 12.30 2.63 -10.68
N THR A 14 12.69 1.80 -9.72
CA THR A 14 12.71 2.13 -8.29
C THR A 14 13.99 2.82 -7.83
N SER A 15 15.13 2.52 -8.48
CA SER A 15 16.43 3.12 -8.20
C SER A 15 16.90 3.98 -9.37
N ILE A 16 17.56 5.09 -9.05
CA ILE A 16 18.14 6.00 -10.05
C ILE A 16 19.38 6.67 -9.50
N THR A 17 20.40 6.82 -10.35
CA THR A 17 21.61 7.56 -9.98
C THR A 17 21.32 9.06 -9.97
N VAL A 18 22.00 9.79 -9.09
CA VAL A 18 21.88 11.27 -9.03
C VAL A 18 22.33 11.89 -10.34
N HIS A 19 23.31 11.28 -11.01
CA HIS A 19 23.78 11.72 -12.33
C HIS A 19 22.68 11.58 -13.40
N GLU A 20 22.06 10.40 -13.53
CA GLU A 20 20.93 10.20 -14.45
C GLU A 20 19.78 11.16 -14.15
N LEU A 21 19.42 11.30 -12.87
CA LEU A 21 18.35 12.18 -12.45
C LEU A 21 18.63 13.65 -12.83
N THR A 22 19.88 14.08 -12.68
CA THR A 22 20.33 15.43 -13.05
C THR A 22 20.22 15.64 -14.55
N ASN A 23 20.69 14.67 -15.35
CA ASN A 23 20.64 14.73 -16.81
C ASN A 23 19.20 14.80 -17.32
N GLU A 24 18.30 13.96 -16.80
CA GLU A 24 16.87 13.98 -17.14
C GLU A 24 16.19 15.31 -16.79
N ILE A 25 16.54 15.90 -15.65
CA ILE A 25 16.03 17.23 -15.25
C ILE A 25 16.54 18.32 -16.21
N CYS A 26 17.83 18.28 -16.57
CA CYS A 26 18.41 19.22 -17.54
C CYS A 26 17.72 19.12 -18.90
N LEU A 27 17.51 17.90 -19.40
CA LEU A 27 16.81 17.67 -20.67
C LEU A 27 15.39 18.26 -20.64
N GLN A 28 14.67 18.16 -19.51
CA GLN A 28 13.37 18.79 -19.37
C GLN A 28 13.42 20.32 -19.40
N PHE A 29 14.45 20.95 -18.80
CA PHE A 29 14.62 22.40 -18.87
C PHE A 29 14.95 22.87 -20.28
N ILE A 30 15.86 22.18 -20.98
CA ILE A 30 16.23 22.49 -22.37
C ILE A 30 15.01 22.40 -23.29
N ARG A 31 14.22 21.33 -23.18
CA ARG A 31 12.98 21.16 -23.97
C ARG A 31 11.92 22.24 -23.72
N ARG A 32 12.01 22.96 -22.60
CA ARG A 32 11.12 24.07 -22.24
C ARG A 32 11.72 25.45 -22.56
N GLY A 33 12.89 25.50 -23.21
CA GLY A 33 13.60 26.74 -23.51
C GLY A 33 14.16 27.45 -22.28
N VAL A 34 14.31 26.75 -21.15
CA VAL A 34 14.79 27.36 -19.90
C VAL A 34 16.30 27.17 -19.78
N ALA A 35 17.05 28.28 -19.76
CA ALA A 35 18.46 28.27 -19.42
C ALA A 35 18.63 28.02 -17.91
N PHE A 36 19.61 27.19 -17.53
CA PHE A 36 19.94 26.94 -16.14
C PHE A 36 21.35 27.44 -15.81
N GLY A 37 21.47 28.15 -14.69
CA GLY A 37 22.74 28.74 -14.24
C GLY A 37 23.71 27.72 -13.63
N PRO A 38 24.96 28.13 -13.31
CA PRO A 38 26.04 27.23 -12.91
C PRO A 38 25.77 26.44 -11.61
N ARG A 39 24.86 26.93 -10.74
CA ARG A 39 24.51 26.29 -9.47
C ARG A 39 23.33 25.30 -9.55
N TYR A 40 22.80 25.02 -10.74
CA TYR A 40 21.61 24.18 -10.90
C TYR A 40 21.75 22.78 -10.25
N ARG A 41 22.95 22.18 -10.29
CA ARG A 41 23.24 20.88 -9.66
C ARG A 41 23.03 20.91 -8.16
N VAL A 42 23.42 22.01 -7.49
CA VAL A 42 23.22 22.20 -6.05
C VAL A 42 21.73 22.23 -5.73
N HIS A 43 20.94 22.97 -6.52
CA HIS A 43 19.49 23.04 -6.33
C HIS A 43 18.79 21.68 -6.54
N ILE A 44 19.24 20.89 -7.52
CA ILE A 44 18.75 19.52 -7.74
C ILE A 44 19.10 18.66 -6.53
N PHE A 45 20.34 18.70 -6.06
CA PHE A 45 20.78 17.91 -4.91
C PHE A 45 20.03 18.28 -3.62
N ASP A 46 19.79 19.56 -3.37
CA ASP A 46 18.98 20.03 -2.24
C ASP A 46 17.50 19.62 -2.37
N ALA A 47 16.97 19.57 -3.60
CA ALA A 47 15.65 19.01 -3.84
C ALA A 47 15.60 17.51 -3.52
N ILE A 48 16.63 16.74 -3.89
CA ILE A 48 16.73 15.32 -3.52
C ILE A 48 16.80 15.16 -1.99
N LYS A 49 17.62 15.96 -1.30
CA LYS A 49 17.70 15.95 0.18
C LYS A 49 16.33 16.22 0.83
N ARG A 50 15.54 17.15 0.30
CA ARG A 50 14.17 17.41 0.76
C ARG A 50 13.27 16.19 0.58
N GLU A 51 13.37 15.52 -0.56
CA GLU A 51 12.61 14.29 -0.82
C GLU A 51 13.01 13.14 0.12
N VAL A 52 14.30 13.02 0.46
CA VAL A 52 14.79 12.06 1.46
C VAL A 52 14.26 12.38 2.86
N ARG A 53 14.32 13.65 3.29
CA ARG A 53 13.73 14.08 4.58
C ARG A 53 12.23 13.81 4.66
N SER A 54 11.52 13.93 3.54
CA SER A 54 10.10 13.59 3.45
C SER A 54 9.79 12.09 3.42
N ARG A 55 10.82 11.24 3.55
CA ARG A 55 10.73 9.77 3.52
C ARG A 55 10.18 9.20 2.22
N ARG A 56 10.23 9.96 1.13
CA ARG A 56 9.82 9.48 -0.21
C ARG A 56 10.97 8.81 -0.94
N LEU A 57 12.20 9.26 -0.72
CA LEU A 57 13.42 8.64 -1.23
C LEU A 57 14.30 8.15 -0.07
N ARG A 58 15.19 7.20 -0.34
CA ARG A 58 16.30 6.82 0.54
C ARG A 58 17.60 6.77 -0.26
N TRP A 59 18.71 7.08 0.40
CA TRP A 59 20.04 6.88 -0.17
C TRP A 59 20.40 5.39 -0.13
N ILE A 60 20.93 4.88 -1.23
CA ILE A 60 21.37 3.47 -1.32
C ILE A 60 22.79 3.34 -0.78
N ASN A 61 23.61 4.39 -0.90
CA ASN A 61 25.02 4.37 -0.54
C ASN A 61 25.46 5.62 0.24
N ALA A 62 26.53 5.46 1.01
CA ALA A 62 27.15 6.54 1.78
C ALA A 62 27.74 7.65 0.89
N ALA A 63 28.13 7.30 -0.34
CA ALA A 63 28.62 8.25 -1.34
C ALA A 63 27.53 9.18 -1.92
N LEU A 64 26.25 8.97 -1.56
CA LEU A 64 25.11 9.77 -2.02
C LEU A 64 24.99 9.87 -3.55
N THR A 65 25.39 8.82 -4.27
CA THR A 65 25.35 8.80 -5.74
C THR A 65 24.10 8.15 -6.30
N SER A 66 23.36 7.38 -5.48
CA SER A 66 22.14 6.69 -5.89
C SER A 66 21.02 6.82 -4.87
N VAL A 67 19.81 7.00 -5.37
CA VAL A 67 18.59 7.06 -4.57
C VAL A 67 17.62 5.98 -4.99
N GLU A 68 16.84 5.51 -4.02
CA GLU A 68 15.74 4.58 -4.23
C GLU A 68 14.44 5.19 -3.75
N MET A 69 13.36 4.94 -4.48
CA MET A 69 12.01 5.27 -4.04
C MET A 69 11.56 4.31 -2.95
N THR A 70 11.16 4.85 -1.81
CA THR A 70 10.46 4.08 -0.78
C THR A 70 9.08 3.64 -1.29
N PRO A 71 8.41 2.66 -0.64
CA PRO A 71 7.03 2.30 -1.00
C PRO A 71 6.07 3.51 -0.99
N ALA A 72 6.20 4.38 0.01
CA ALA A 72 5.39 5.60 0.11
C ALA A 72 5.70 6.60 -1.03
N GLY A 73 6.98 6.78 -1.36
CA GLY A 73 7.41 7.61 -2.50
C GLY A 73 6.91 7.08 -3.83
N LEU A 74 6.95 5.75 -4.03
CA LEU A 74 6.49 5.12 -5.25
C LEU A 74 5.00 5.37 -5.49
N ILE A 75 4.17 5.25 -4.45
CA ILE A 75 2.74 5.59 -4.50
C ILE A 75 2.59 7.07 -4.84
N PHE A 76 3.28 7.96 -4.13
CA PHE A 76 3.20 9.40 -4.34
C PHE A 76 3.56 9.81 -5.78
N TYR A 77 4.66 9.30 -6.33
CA TYR A 77 5.14 9.67 -7.66
C TYR A 77 4.31 9.05 -8.79
N LYS A 78 3.75 7.85 -8.60
CA LYS A 78 2.78 7.26 -9.55
C LYS A 78 1.52 8.12 -9.66
N GLU A 79 1.07 8.67 -8.53
CA GLU A 79 -0.11 9.54 -8.45
C GLU A 79 0.20 11.02 -8.65
N PHE A 80 1.46 11.41 -8.82
CA PHE A 80 1.82 12.81 -9.02
C PHE A 80 1.19 13.35 -10.30
N GLY A 81 0.40 14.43 -10.17
CA GLY A 81 -0.36 15.04 -11.26
C GLY A 81 -1.78 14.50 -11.46
N THR A 82 -2.24 13.54 -10.63
CA THR A 82 -3.66 13.18 -10.62
C THR A 82 -4.47 14.21 -9.83
N VAL A 83 -5.66 14.55 -10.32
CA VAL A 83 -6.58 15.46 -9.62
C VAL A 83 -7.13 14.71 -8.41
N PRO A 84 -6.87 15.17 -7.17
CA PRO A 84 -7.45 14.54 -5.99
C PRO A 84 -8.95 14.78 -5.99
N LEU A 85 -9.75 13.72 -5.90
CA LEU A 85 -11.21 13.81 -5.88
C LEU A 85 -11.76 14.28 -4.52
N TYR A 86 -10.99 14.12 -3.46
CA TYR A 86 -11.43 14.39 -2.09
C TYR A 86 -10.63 15.52 -1.46
N GLY A 87 -11.29 16.25 -0.54
CA GLY A 87 -10.69 17.33 0.22
C GLY A 87 -9.43 16.90 0.97
N ARG A 88 -8.47 17.83 1.12
CA ARG A 88 -7.14 17.60 1.72
C ARG A 88 -7.15 17.00 3.15
N LYS A 89 -8.31 16.94 3.81
CA LYS A 89 -8.49 16.50 5.20
C LYS A 89 -8.28 15.00 5.42
N HIS A 90 -8.40 14.15 4.39
CA HIS A 90 -8.13 12.71 4.52
C HIS A 90 -6.84 12.27 3.81
N PRO A 91 -5.75 11.96 4.54
CA PRO A 91 -4.46 11.57 3.96
C PRO A 91 -4.53 10.34 3.05
N ARG A 92 -5.40 9.38 3.38
CA ARG A 92 -5.60 8.14 2.61
C ARG A 92 -6.39 8.37 1.31
N MET A 93 -7.37 9.27 1.33
CA MET A 93 -8.22 9.58 0.17
C MET A 93 -7.57 10.56 -0.81
N ARG A 94 -6.52 11.26 -0.38
CA ARG A 94 -5.78 12.23 -1.22
C ARG A 94 -5.21 11.63 -2.51
N TYR A 95 -4.99 10.31 -2.56
CA TYR A 95 -4.38 9.60 -3.68
C TYR A 95 -5.34 8.62 -4.38
N LEU A 96 -6.64 8.76 -4.12
CA LEU A 96 -7.70 8.03 -4.81
C LEU A 96 -8.04 8.77 -6.11
N SER A 97 -7.64 8.19 -7.23
CA SER A 97 -8.06 8.63 -8.56
C SER A 97 -9.40 8.00 -8.94
N ILE A 98 -10.11 8.58 -9.94
CA ILE A 98 -11.38 8.03 -10.46
C ILE A 98 -11.21 6.56 -10.85
N ARG A 99 -10.07 6.22 -11.45
CA ARG A 99 -9.74 4.85 -11.84
C ARG A 99 -9.69 3.90 -10.64
N LYS A 100 -9.04 4.32 -9.54
CA LYS A 100 -8.99 3.52 -8.30
C LYS A 100 -10.37 3.39 -7.66
N LEU A 101 -11.16 4.46 -7.69
CA LEU A 101 -12.55 4.44 -7.24
C LEU A 101 -13.35 3.41 -8.03
N ARG A 102 -13.30 3.45 -9.36
CA ARG A 102 -13.91 2.43 -10.22
C ARG A 102 -13.44 1.02 -9.88
N GLN A 103 -12.13 0.82 -9.69
CA GLN A 103 -11.60 -0.50 -9.31
C GLN A 103 -12.12 -0.96 -7.93
N HIS A 104 -12.20 -0.05 -6.95
CA HIS A 104 -12.75 -0.37 -5.64
C HIS A 104 -14.25 -0.64 -5.71
N THR A 105 -15.01 0.11 -6.50
CA THR A 105 -16.43 -0.14 -6.74
C THR A 105 -16.66 -1.49 -7.38
N ILE A 106 -15.88 -1.86 -8.41
CA ILE A 106 -15.97 -3.18 -9.04
C ILE A 106 -15.67 -4.30 -8.03
N ARG A 107 -14.65 -4.13 -7.18
CA ARG A 107 -14.34 -5.11 -6.13
C ARG A 107 -15.44 -5.20 -5.08
N LEU A 108 -15.98 -4.08 -4.63
CA LEU A 108 -17.10 -4.06 -3.68
C LEU A 108 -18.33 -4.72 -4.29
N HIS A 109 -18.59 -4.49 -5.58
CA HIS A 109 -19.69 -5.13 -6.28
C HIS A 109 -19.48 -6.65 -6.34
N GLY A 110 -18.30 -7.13 -6.71
CA GLY A 110 -18.01 -8.57 -6.70
C GLY A 110 -18.12 -9.20 -5.30
N ILE A 111 -17.68 -8.49 -4.25
CA ILE A 111 -17.87 -8.96 -2.87
C ILE A 111 -19.36 -9.05 -2.52
N LEU A 112 -20.17 -8.09 -2.96
CA LEU A 112 -21.61 -8.11 -2.73
C LEU A 112 -22.29 -9.25 -3.49
N GLU A 113 -21.84 -9.55 -4.72
CA GLU A 113 -22.30 -10.71 -5.48
C GLU A 113 -21.92 -12.01 -4.75
N ASP A 114 -20.66 -12.17 -4.35
CA ASP A 114 -20.21 -13.36 -3.59
C ASP A 114 -20.99 -13.54 -2.27
N MET A 115 -21.31 -12.43 -1.58
CA MET A 115 -22.13 -12.45 -0.37
C MET A 115 -23.57 -12.84 -0.66
N HIS A 116 -24.14 -12.38 -1.78
CA HIS A 116 -25.49 -12.74 -2.21
C HIS A 116 -25.57 -14.22 -2.58
N ASP A 117 -24.60 -14.72 -3.35
CA ASP A 117 -24.50 -16.13 -3.74
C ASP A 117 -24.34 -17.02 -2.51
N ALA A 118 -23.50 -16.64 -1.55
CA ALA A 118 -23.38 -17.36 -0.28
C ALA A 118 -24.69 -17.33 0.50
N PHE A 119 -25.37 -16.17 0.54
CA PHE A 119 -26.66 -16.05 1.21
C PHE A 119 -27.70 -16.98 0.58
N ASP A 120 -27.79 -17.03 -0.75
CA ASP A 120 -28.68 -17.93 -1.50
C ASP A 120 -28.28 -19.41 -1.37
N GLU A 121 -26.99 -19.73 -1.19
CA GLU A 121 -26.52 -21.09 -0.91
C GLU A 121 -26.96 -21.58 0.47
N PHE A 122 -27.01 -20.68 1.47
CA PHE A 122 -27.43 -21.00 2.84
C PHE A 122 -28.94 -20.82 3.09
N HIS A 123 -29.64 -20.08 2.24
CA HIS A 123 -31.10 -19.96 2.25
C HIS A 123 -31.68 -20.67 1.03
N GLU A 124 -32.07 -21.95 1.18
CA GLU A 124 -32.91 -22.62 0.18
C GLU A 124 -34.07 -21.69 -0.20
N ALA A 125 -34.26 -21.48 -1.50
CA ALA A 125 -35.20 -20.54 -2.12
C ALA A 125 -36.63 -20.60 -1.55
N GLY A 126 -36.81 -20.02 -0.37
CA GLY A 126 -38.08 -19.56 0.16
C GLY A 126 -38.14 -18.09 -0.17
N VAL A 127 -39.26 -17.65 -0.76
CA VAL A 127 -39.54 -16.25 -1.06
C VAL A 127 -39.44 -15.43 0.23
N ALA A 128 -38.26 -14.92 0.56
CA ALA A 128 -38.06 -13.98 1.63
C ALA A 128 -38.61 -12.64 1.12
N THR A 129 -39.82 -12.30 1.53
CA THR A 129 -40.32 -10.94 1.40
C THR A 129 -39.30 -9.99 2.04
N ILE A 130 -39.20 -8.75 1.54
CA ILE A 130 -38.30 -7.70 2.06
C ILE A 130 -38.42 -7.52 3.58
N GLU A 131 -39.55 -7.93 4.16
CA GLU A 131 -39.85 -7.96 5.59
C GLU A 131 -38.99 -8.95 6.41
N ALA A 132 -38.44 -10.01 5.81
CA ALA A 132 -37.59 -11.01 6.48
C ALA A 132 -36.09 -10.64 6.48
N LEU A 133 -35.71 -9.58 5.76
CA LEU A 133 -34.32 -9.13 5.65
C LEU A 133 -33.67 -8.76 7.00
N PRO A 134 -34.36 -8.10 7.95
CA PRO A 134 -33.79 -7.80 9.26
C PRO A 134 -33.40 -9.05 10.04
N ASP A 135 -34.27 -10.07 10.06
CA ASP A 135 -34.03 -11.32 10.78
C ASP A 135 -32.87 -12.11 10.16
N ALA A 136 -32.81 -12.16 8.83
CA ALA A 136 -31.69 -12.74 8.11
C ALA A 136 -30.36 -12.02 8.37
N VAL A 137 -30.39 -10.69 8.51
CA VAL A 137 -29.21 -9.90 8.87
C VAL A 137 -28.79 -10.18 10.31
N GLU A 138 -29.73 -10.33 11.25
CA GLU A 138 -29.41 -10.74 12.63
C GLU A 138 -28.79 -12.15 12.69
N GLU A 139 -29.33 -13.11 11.95
CA GLU A 139 -28.75 -14.45 11.85
C GLU A 139 -27.34 -14.44 11.24
N LEU A 140 -27.12 -13.63 10.21
CA LEU A 140 -25.79 -13.44 9.62
C LEU A 140 -24.80 -12.84 10.64
N TYR A 141 -25.23 -11.83 11.40
CA TYR A 141 -24.40 -11.24 12.45
C TYR A 141 -24.06 -12.26 13.54
N ALA A 142 -25.03 -13.05 13.98
CA ALA A 142 -24.81 -14.11 14.96
C ALA A 142 -23.84 -15.18 14.44
N ALA A 143 -23.94 -15.55 13.16
CA ALA A 143 -23.02 -16.47 12.51
C ALA A 143 -21.59 -15.91 12.45
N VAL A 144 -21.44 -14.61 12.11
CA VAL A 144 -20.15 -13.92 12.09
C VAL A 144 -19.52 -13.86 13.48
N GLU A 145 -20.27 -13.50 14.52
CA GLU A 145 -19.77 -13.50 15.90
C GLU A 145 -19.29 -14.89 16.34
N ASN A 146 -20.05 -15.94 16.00
CA ASN A 146 -19.65 -17.31 16.30
C ASN A 146 -18.34 -17.69 15.58
N LEU A 147 -18.18 -17.32 14.31
CA LEU A 147 -16.93 -17.53 13.56
C LEU A 147 -15.75 -16.74 14.17
N GLU A 148 -15.96 -15.51 14.63
CA GLU A 148 -14.94 -14.73 15.32
C GLU A 148 -14.50 -15.38 16.64
N HIS A 149 -15.46 -15.92 17.40
CA HIS A 149 -15.17 -16.69 18.61
C HIS A 149 -14.35 -17.95 18.32
N GLN A 150 -14.73 -18.72 17.29
CA GLN A 150 -13.98 -19.91 16.87
C GLN A 150 -12.57 -19.57 16.40
N ASN A 151 -12.40 -18.49 15.63
CA ASN A 151 -11.10 -18.03 15.16
C ASN A 151 -10.21 -17.60 16.35
N SER A 152 -10.75 -16.87 17.32
CA SER A 152 -10.05 -16.49 18.55
C SER A 152 -9.59 -17.71 19.35
N ALA A 153 -10.45 -18.72 19.49
CA ALA A 153 -10.10 -19.97 20.15
C ALA A 153 -8.99 -20.74 19.42
N LEU A 154 -9.01 -20.76 18.08
CA LEU A 154 -7.96 -21.37 17.27
C LEU A 154 -6.63 -20.62 17.38
N GLN A 155 -6.65 -19.29 17.39
CA GLN A 155 -5.45 -18.47 17.60
C GLN A 155 -4.82 -18.74 18.97
N LEU A 156 -5.64 -18.88 20.01
CA LEU A 156 -5.17 -19.29 21.34
C LEU A 156 -4.50 -20.67 21.31
N LYS A 157 -5.13 -21.67 20.68
CA LYS A 157 -4.53 -23.01 20.50
C LYS A 157 -3.20 -22.95 19.74
N LEU A 158 -3.13 -22.16 18.67
CA LEU A 158 -1.92 -21.98 17.87
C LEU A 158 -0.79 -21.37 18.71
N ASN A 159 -1.09 -20.31 19.47
CA ASN A 159 -0.11 -19.65 20.33
C ASN A 159 0.39 -20.58 21.44
N TYR A 160 -0.49 -21.37 22.03
CA TYR A 160 -0.11 -22.39 23.01
C TYR A 160 0.87 -23.42 22.41
N GLN A 161 0.57 -23.95 21.21
CA GLN A 161 1.47 -24.88 20.52
C GLN A 161 2.82 -24.26 20.16
N LYS A 162 2.84 -23.01 19.68
CA LYS A 162 4.08 -22.25 19.41
C LYS A 162 4.91 -22.09 20.69
N GLY A 163 4.29 -21.73 21.81
CA GLY A 163 4.95 -21.62 23.11
C GLY A 163 5.55 -22.95 23.57
N LYS A 164 4.81 -24.06 23.43
CA LYS A 164 5.30 -25.41 23.74
C LYS A 164 6.50 -25.79 22.87
N LYS A 165 6.45 -25.49 21.57
CA LYS A 165 7.55 -25.74 20.62
C LYS A 165 8.81 -24.96 21.00
N LEU A 166 8.68 -23.67 21.34
CA LEU A 166 9.81 -22.84 21.75
C LEU A 166 10.47 -23.36 23.03
N ARG A 167 9.68 -23.77 24.03
CA ARG A 167 10.22 -24.39 25.26
C ARG A 167 10.98 -25.68 24.98
N LEU A 168 10.44 -26.55 24.12
CA LEU A 168 11.13 -27.78 23.72
C LEU A 168 12.44 -27.49 22.98
N GLN A 169 12.46 -26.49 22.09
CA GLN A 169 13.67 -26.07 21.40
C GLN A 169 14.72 -25.49 22.35
N GLN A 170 14.31 -24.74 23.38
CA GLN A 170 15.21 -24.24 24.42
C GLN A 170 15.79 -25.38 25.27
N MET A 171 14.97 -26.38 25.64
CA MET A 171 15.42 -27.55 26.38
C MET A 171 16.39 -28.43 25.57
N LEU A 172 16.15 -28.60 24.27
CA LEU A 172 17.04 -29.34 23.39
C LEU A 172 18.33 -28.58 23.07
N GLY A 173 18.28 -27.24 22.97
CA GLY A 173 19.45 -26.39 22.78
C GLY A 173 20.31 -26.23 24.04
N ALA A 174 19.75 -26.41 25.24
CA ALA A 174 20.46 -26.35 26.51
C ALA A 174 21.17 -27.67 26.89
N ASN A 175 20.90 -28.77 26.18
CA ASN A 175 21.45 -30.10 26.44
C ASN A 175 22.61 -30.50 25.52
N VAL A 176 23.31 -29.53 24.92
CA VAL A 176 24.61 -29.77 24.27
C VAL A 176 25.71 -29.28 25.23
N PRO A 177 26.17 -30.12 26.18
CA PRO A 177 27.42 -29.84 26.88
C PRO A 177 28.59 -29.97 25.89
N GLU A 178 29.48 -28.97 25.92
CA GLU A 178 30.79 -29.00 25.26
C GLU A 178 31.66 -30.17 25.75
#